data_AF-A0A158EC39-F1
#
_entry.id   AF-A0A158EC39-F1
#
_cell.length_a   1.000
_cell.length_b   1.000
_cell.length_c   1.000
_cell.angle_alpha   90.00
_cell.angle_beta   90.00
_cell.angle_gamma   90.00
#
_symmetry.space_group_name_H-M   'P 1'
#
loop_
_entity.id
_entity.type
_entity.pdbx_description
1 polymer ?
#
loop_
_entity_poly.entity_id
_entity_poly.type
_entity_poly.pdbx_seq_one_letter_code
_entity_poly.pdbx_strand_id
1 'polypeptide(L)' 'MDQPIVLRIYQARSGKWAGRLMMGNEQLGEVAWYASPSAVEQAMNETGLFSDHVVIEVPARLRAHLRDVR' A
#
# COMPACT_ATOMS: atom_id res chain seq x y z
N MET A 1 7.49 6.71 -22.38
CA MET A 1 6.30 6.95 -21.56
C MET A 1 6.73 6.83 -20.13
N ASP A 2 6.52 7.85 -19.33
CA ASP A 2 6.80 7.78 -17.89
C ASP A 2 5.72 6.92 -17.24
N GLN A 3 6.11 5.88 -16.50
CA GLN A 3 5.15 5.00 -15.83
C GLN A 3 4.86 5.58 -14.45
N PRO A 4 3.59 5.65 -14.03
CA PRO A 4 3.27 6.21 -12.72
C PRO A 4 3.88 5.34 -11.61
N ILE A 5 4.43 6.01 -10.61
CA ILE A 5 4.91 5.40 -9.38
C ILE A 5 3.72 5.23 -8.44
N VAL A 6 3.41 3.98 -8.11
CA VAL A 6 2.27 3.62 -7.26
C VAL A 6 2.75 3.04 -5.95
N LEU A 7 2.33 3.64 -4.83
CA LEU A 7 2.48 3.06 -3.50
C LEU A 7 1.30 2.13 -3.22
N ARG A 8 1.57 0.83 -3.13
CA ARG A 8 0.58 -0.18 -2.72
C ARG A 8 0.74 -0.48 -1.24
N ILE A 9 -0.27 -0.13 -0.45
CA ILE A 9 -0.29 -0.35 0.99
C ILE A 9 -1.21 -1.53 1.28
N TYR A 10 -0.71 -2.53 1.98
CA TYR A 10 -1.45 -3.75 2.26
C TYR A 10 -1.22 -4.21 3.70
N GLN A 11 -2.19 -4.92 4.25
CA GLN A 11 -2.05 -5.54 5.55
C GLN A 11 -1.45 -6.94 5.38
N ALA A 12 -0.28 -7.17 5.97
CA ALA A 12 0.34 -8.48 6.03
C ALA A 12 -0.47 -9.45 6.91
N ARG A 13 -0.21 -10.75 6.79
CA ARG A 13 -0.86 -11.78 7.62
C ARG A 13 -0.65 -11.57 9.13
N SER A 14 0.44 -10.90 9.51
CA SER A 14 0.73 -10.51 10.89
C SER A 14 -0.21 -9.42 11.46
N GLY A 15 -1.08 -8.84 10.63
CA GLY A 15 -1.92 -7.69 11.00
C GLY A 15 -1.20 -6.35 10.91
N LYS A 16 0.12 -6.35 10.66
CA LYS A 16 0.91 -5.15 10.40
C LYS A 16 0.75 -4.68 8.96
N TRP A 17 0.99 -3.39 8.75
CA TRP A 17 0.93 -2.77 7.44
C TRP A 17 2.30 -2.74 6.78
N ALA A 18 2.29 -2.89 5.46
CA ALA A 18 3.44 -2.80 4.59
C ALA A 18 3.08 -1.95 3.36
N GLY A 19 4.11 -1.37 2.74
CA GLY A 19 4.00 -0.55 1.54
C GLY A 19 5.03 -0.96 0.52
N ARG A 20 4.61 -1.10 -0.72
CA ARG A 20 5.49 -1.39 -1.85
C ARG A 20 5.35 -0.33 -2.92
N LEU A 21 6.47 0.25 -3.32
CA LEU A 21 6.53 1.22 -4.39
C LEU A 21 6.76 0.50 -5.72
N MET A 22 5.90 0.76 -6.69
CA MET A 22 5.89 0.08 -7.99
C MET A 22 5.93 1.09 -9.13
N MET A 23 6.74 0.85 -10.16
CA MET A 23 6.67 1.53 -11.45
C MET A 23 6.37 0.48 -12.53
N GLY A 24 5.12 0.47 -13.01
CA GLY A 24 4.64 -0.65 -13.83
C GLY A 24 4.71 -1.99 -13.08
N ASN A 25 5.59 -2.89 -13.55
CA ASN A 25 5.84 -4.19 -12.92
C ASN A 25 7.12 -4.24 -12.08
N GLU A 26 7.88 -3.15 -12.04
CA GLU A 26 9.13 -3.05 -11.29
C GLU A 26 8.87 -2.58 -9.86
N GLN A 27 9.50 -3.24 -8.88
CA GLN A 27 9.47 -2.82 -7.48
C GLN A 27 10.67 -1.92 -7.20
N LEU A 28 10.41 -0.69 -6.78
CA LEU A 28 11.43 0.31 -6.48
C LEU A 28 11.85 0.29 -5.00
N GLY A 29 10.93 -0.11 -4.12
CA GLY A 29 11.16 -0.11 -2.68
C GLY A 29 10.04 -0.77 -1.90
N GLU A 30 10.33 -1.13 -0.66
CA GLU A 30 9.36 -1.72 0.26
C GLU A 30 9.68 -1.34 1.71
N VAL A 31 8.62 -1.08 2.47
CA VAL A 31 8.65 -0.84 3.92
C VAL A 31 7.61 -1.75 4.58
N ALA A 32 7.87 -2.24 5.79
CA ALA A 32 7.00 -3.20 6.47
C ALA A 32 6.99 -3.00 7.99
N TRP A 33 6.08 -3.70 8.67
CA TRP A 33 5.93 -3.73 10.13
C TRP A 33 5.31 -2.49 10.78
N TYR A 34 4.56 -1.69 10.01
CA TYR A 34 3.92 -0.47 10.53
C TYR A 34 2.57 -0.75 11.18
N ALA A 35 2.18 0.14 12.10
CA ALA A 35 0.93 0.02 12.85
C ALA A 35 -0.31 0.45 12.05
N SER A 36 -0.14 1.29 11.03
CA SER A 36 -1.25 1.86 10.24
C SER A 36 -0.82 2.13 8.78
N PRO A 37 -1.78 2.29 7.84
CA PRO A 37 -1.50 2.71 6.48
C PRO A 37 -0.80 4.07 6.40
N SER A 38 -1.24 5.05 7.21
CA SER A 38 -0.64 6.39 7.22
C SER A 38 0.83 6.37 7.66
N ALA A 39 1.20 5.47 8.58
CA ALA A 39 2.60 5.30 8.99
C ALA A 39 3.46 4.72 7.86
N VAL A 40 2.88 3.91 6.96
CA VAL A 40 3.56 3.43 5.75
C VAL A 40 3.79 4.56 4.76
N GLU A 41 2.77 5.40 4.51
CA GLU A 41 2.89 6.60 3.65
C GLU A 41 3.98 7.54 4.16
N GLN A 42 3.95 7.86 5.46
CA GLN A 42 4.95 8.73 6.06
C GLN A 42 6.37 8.16 5.91
N ALA A 43 6.56 6.87 6.24
CA ALA A 43 7.85 6.22 6.12
C ALA A 43 8.37 6.24 4.68
N MET A 44 7.50 6.09 3.69
CA MET A 44 7.91 6.16 2.28
C MET A 44 8.31 7.58 1.88
N ASN A 45 7.57 8.60 2.30
CA ASN A 45 7.94 10.00 2.07
C ASN A 45 9.30 10.36 2.68
N GLU A 46 9.64 9.79 3.84
CA GLU A 46 10.95 9.98 4.49
C GLU A 46 12.12 9.37 3.69
N THR A 47 11.86 8.42 2.79
CA THR A 47 12.89 7.87 1.90
C THR A 47 13.22 8.78 0.71
N GLY A 48 12.44 9.84 0.48
CA GLY A 48 12.54 10.69 -0.71
C GLY A 48 11.94 10.08 -1.98
N LEU A 49 11.31 8.90 -1.88
CA LEU A 49 10.57 8.28 -2.98
C LEU A 49 9.10 8.67 -2.89
N PHE A 50 8.65 9.49 -3.85
CA PHE A 50 7.27 9.96 -3.92
C PHE A 50 6.46 9.13 -4.91
N SER A 51 5.26 8.72 -4.52
CA SER A 51 4.30 8.07 -5.40
C SER A 51 3.34 9.08 -6.01
N ASP A 52 2.98 8.90 -7.28
CA ASP A 52 1.89 9.63 -7.93
C ASP A 52 0.52 9.22 -7.37
N HIS A 53 0.40 7.95 -6.99
CA HIS A 53 -0.84 7.36 -6.51
C HIS A 53 -0.62 6.43 -5.33
N VAL A 54 -1.55 6.47 -4.38
CA VAL A 54 -1.60 5.54 -3.25
C VAL A 54 -2.81 4.64 -3.39
N VAL A 55 -2.59 3.33 -3.28
CA VAL A 55 -3.64 2.30 -3.29
C VAL A 55 -3.57 1.52 -1.99
N ILE A 56 -4.66 1.51 -1.23
CA ILE A 56 -4.79 0.71 -0.01
C ILE A 56 -5.57 -0.57 -0.34
N GLU A 57 -4.90 -1.71 -0.24
CA GLU A 57 -5.50 -3.02 -0.49
C GLU A 57 -6.34 -3.45 0.72
N VAL A 58 -7.66 -3.46 0.53
CA VAL A 58 -8.59 -3.98 1.53
C VAL A 58 -8.53 -5.51 1.53
N PRO A 59 -8.25 -6.15 2.68
CA PRO A 59 -8.27 -7.60 2.81
C PRO A 59 -9.59 -8.19 2.28
N ALA A 60 -9.53 -9.29 1.53
CA ALA A 60 -10.70 -9.94 0.96
C ALA A 60 -11.78 -10.28 2.01
N ARG A 61 -11.37 -10.55 3.26
CA ARG A 61 -12.27 -10.77 4.42
C ARG A 61 -13.21 -9.59 4.72
N LEU A 62 -12.77 -8.36 4.48
CA LEU A 62 -13.60 -7.15 4.66
C LEU A 62 -14.46 -6.86 3.43
N ARG A 63 -14.07 -7.34 2.25
CA ARG A 63 -14.88 -7.23 1.02
C ARG A 63 -16.13 -8.12 1.03
N ALA A 64 -16.17 -9.15 1.87
CA ALA A 64 -17.35 -10.00 2.03
C ALA A 64 -18.50 -9.25 2.72
N HIS A 65 -18.20 -8.49 3.79
CA HIS A 65 -19.21 -7.73 4.56
C HIS A 65 -19.88 -6.58 3.78
N LEU A 66 -19.26 -6.08 2.71
CA LEU A 66 -19.80 -4.98 1.90
C LEU A 66 -20.77 -5.45 0.81
N ARG A 67 -20.92 -6.77 0.60
CA ARG A 67 -21.86 -7.33 -0.40
C ARG A 67 -23.22 -7.72 0.19
N ASP A 68 -23.36 -7.74 1.51
CA ASP A 68 -24.58 -8.19 2.21
C ASP A 68 -25.50 -7.04 2.67
N VAL A 69 -25.18 -5.79 2.31
CA VAL A 69 -26.08 -4.65 2.54
C VAL A 69 -26.77 -4.31 1.22
N ARG A 70 -27.83 -5.04 0.87
CA ARG A 70 -28.75 -4.66 -0.20
C ARG A 70 -30.19 -4.98 0.16
#